data_AF-E1QDR8-F1
#
_entry.id   AF-E1QDR8-F1
#
_cell.length_a   1.000
_cell.length_b   1.000
_cell.length_c   1.000
_cell.angle_alpha   90.00
_cell.angle_beta   90.00
_cell.angle_gamma   90.00
#
_symmetry.space_group_name_H-M   'P 1'
#
loop_
_entity.id
_entity.type
_entity.pdbx_description
1 polymer ?
#
loop_
_entity_poly.entity_id
_entity_poly.type
_entity_poly.pdbx_seq_one_letter_code
_entity_poly.pdbx_strand_id
1 'polypeptide(L)'
;MTGRRATLAALLALLPLCLAAPATAGQTQTRALGPARPLQAAQKLAVNLQDGPAFVVQTSQADGEAQLAQLAASAGLEEGWAFIPAENLWIEIGGQAGKTGRRTYHLLDDTVYHLMMQYDHLVIYHIHPKNSFAGETDGPFHKLQWTVAEALPSYADMAVMIDLSGFFRQHHQAGRLQWAIVSRHGVTTYGLSQRAAENAETVRLKQFAYRPLDKDDDAEMLQKNGALLRPEEGGPAVDAIIEQCARRLCSDQVWVSFRKVGVEVGGGGEEN
;
A
#
# COMPACT_ATOMS: atom_id res chain seq x y z
N MET A 1 -65.05 60.10 -13.90
CA MET A 1 -63.70 59.77 -14.36
C MET A 1 -62.97 59.04 -13.23
N THR A 2 -62.96 57.70 -13.27
CA THR A 2 -61.74 56.84 -13.27
C THR A 2 -60.81 57.17 -12.10
N GLY A 3 -60.83 56.51 -10.95
CA GLY A 3 -60.82 55.06 -10.75
C GLY A 3 -59.38 54.54 -10.81
N ARG A 4 -58.76 54.25 -9.65
CA ARG A 4 -57.66 53.29 -9.50
C ARG A 4 -57.51 52.88 -8.04
N ARG A 5 -57.85 51.61 -7.80
CA ARG A 5 -57.69 50.86 -6.55
C ARG A 5 -56.22 50.43 -6.44
N ALA A 6 -55.60 50.59 -5.28
CA ALA A 6 -54.33 49.97 -4.96
C ALA A 6 -54.60 48.58 -4.36
N THR A 7 -54.31 47.54 -5.13
CA THR A 7 -54.44 46.15 -4.70
C THR A 7 -53.17 45.73 -3.98
N LEU A 8 -53.30 45.32 -2.71
CA LEU A 8 -52.29 44.55 -1.98
C LEU A 8 -51.96 43.29 -2.76
N ALA A 9 -50.70 43.12 -3.16
CA ALA A 9 -50.15 41.84 -3.57
C ALA A 9 -49.56 41.15 -2.34
N ALA A 10 -50.34 40.25 -1.73
CA ALA A 10 -49.85 39.31 -0.74
C ALA A 10 -49.02 38.24 -1.45
N LEU A 11 -47.71 38.24 -1.19
CA LEU A 11 -46.79 37.21 -1.64
C LEU A 11 -47.00 35.95 -0.78
N LEU A 12 -47.76 34.97 -1.28
CA LEU A 12 -47.84 33.64 -0.68
C LEU A 12 -46.51 32.91 -0.90
N ALA A 13 -45.74 32.74 0.17
CA ALA A 13 -44.60 31.83 0.18
C ALA A 13 -45.11 30.38 0.28
N LEU A 14 -45.06 29.66 -0.84
CA LEU A 14 -45.22 28.20 -0.88
C LEU A 14 -43.93 27.57 -0.33
N LEU A 15 -43.96 27.17 0.94
CA LEU A 15 -42.97 26.24 1.51
C LEU A 15 -43.15 24.86 0.87
N PRO A 16 -42.12 24.28 0.22
CA PRO A 16 -42.15 22.86 -0.09
C PRO A 16 -41.95 22.09 1.22
N LEU A 17 -43.01 21.37 1.62
CA LEU A 17 -42.98 20.36 2.67
C LEU A 17 -42.06 19.22 2.19
N CYS A 18 -40.77 19.28 2.55
CA CYS A 18 -39.88 18.14 2.40
C CYS A 18 -40.34 17.06 3.39
N LEU A 19 -41.16 16.13 2.90
CA LEU A 19 -41.42 14.86 3.56
C LEU A 19 -40.07 14.14 3.72
N ALA A 20 -39.51 14.24 4.92
CA ALA A 20 -38.40 13.40 5.34
C ALA A 20 -38.90 11.95 5.32
N ALA A 21 -38.58 11.22 4.25
CA ALA A 21 -38.71 9.77 4.25
C ALA A 21 -37.83 9.24 5.39
N PRO A 22 -38.32 8.33 6.24
CA PRO A 22 -37.45 7.64 7.17
C PRO A 22 -36.41 6.89 6.33
N ALA A 23 -35.16 7.32 6.43
CA ALA A 23 -34.04 6.52 5.99
C ALA A 23 -34.09 5.24 6.81
N THR A 24 -34.71 4.21 6.24
CA THR A 24 -34.48 2.83 6.64
C THR A 24 -33.00 2.62 6.46
N ALA A 25 -32.26 2.80 7.55
CA ALA A 25 -30.92 2.28 7.70
C ALA A 25 -31.04 0.80 7.43
N GLY A 26 -30.73 0.42 6.19
CA GLY A 26 -30.53 -0.97 5.82
C GLY A 26 -29.45 -1.47 6.74
N GLN A 27 -29.85 -2.23 7.75
CA GLN A 27 -28.95 -3.16 8.40
C GLN A 27 -28.60 -4.17 7.32
N THR A 28 -27.61 -3.84 6.51
CA THR A 28 -26.89 -4.80 5.72
C THR A 28 -26.29 -5.75 6.75
N GLN A 29 -27.00 -6.85 7.01
CA GLN A 29 -26.40 -8.01 7.64
C GLN A 29 -25.41 -8.58 6.62
N THR A 30 -24.26 -7.91 6.48
CA THR A 30 -23.05 -8.51 5.98
C THR A 30 -22.73 -9.63 6.96
N ARG A 31 -23.15 -10.84 6.60
CA ARG A 31 -22.71 -12.07 7.24
C ARG A 31 -21.19 -11.97 7.36
N ALA A 32 -20.70 -11.82 8.59
CA ALA A 32 -19.28 -11.64 8.87
C ALA A 32 -18.54 -12.83 8.25
N LEU A 33 -17.91 -12.60 7.11
CA LEU A 33 -16.94 -13.52 6.56
C LEU A 33 -15.74 -13.39 7.49
N GLY A 34 -15.75 -14.22 8.54
CA GLY A 34 -14.61 -14.31 9.43
C GLY A 34 -13.36 -14.63 8.61
N PRO A 35 -12.18 -14.16 9.06
CA PRO A 35 -10.93 -14.43 8.37
C PRO A 35 -10.68 -15.93 8.23
N ALA A 36 -9.94 -16.31 7.20
CA ALA A 36 -9.68 -17.71 6.88
C ALA A 36 -8.97 -18.45 8.02
N ARG A 37 -8.15 -17.72 8.80
CA ARG A 37 -7.52 -18.19 10.03
C ARG A 37 -8.18 -17.56 11.26
N PRO A 38 -8.21 -18.25 12.41
CA PRO A 38 -8.60 -17.63 13.68
C PRO A 38 -7.74 -16.39 13.95
N LEU A 39 -8.32 -15.35 14.54
CA LEU A 39 -7.58 -14.16 14.93
C LEU A 39 -7.02 -14.30 16.35
N GLN A 40 -5.78 -13.87 16.54
CA GLN A 40 -5.15 -13.78 17.86
C GLN A 40 -4.64 -12.35 18.09
N ALA A 41 -5.08 -11.72 19.18
CA ALA A 41 -4.54 -10.43 19.58
C ALA A 41 -3.04 -10.54 19.90
N ALA A 42 -2.26 -9.61 19.36
CA ALA A 42 -0.83 -9.46 19.61
C ALA A 42 -0.54 -8.02 20.07
N GLN A 43 0.55 -7.84 20.81
CA GLN A 43 0.95 -6.52 21.32
C GLN A 43 1.69 -5.67 20.27
N LYS A 44 2.31 -6.32 19.28
CA LYS A 44 3.12 -5.68 18.25
C LYS A 44 3.11 -6.52 16.98
N LEU A 45 3.37 -5.88 15.85
CA LEU A 45 3.60 -6.55 14.57
C LEU A 45 4.85 -7.42 14.68
N ALA A 46 4.81 -8.59 14.06
CA ALA A 46 5.88 -9.58 14.09
C ALA A 46 5.84 -10.47 12.84
N VAL A 47 6.95 -11.12 12.51
CA VAL A 47 6.92 -12.21 11.52
C VAL A 47 6.33 -13.44 12.19
N ASN A 48 5.24 -13.97 11.64
CA ASN A 48 4.60 -15.16 12.20
C ASN A 48 5.19 -16.43 11.56
N LEU A 49 5.93 -17.19 12.36
CA LEU A 49 6.57 -18.42 11.91
C LEU A 49 5.71 -19.67 12.15
N GLN A 50 4.55 -19.51 12.79
CA GLN A 50 3.70 -20.62 13.21
C GLN A 50 2.56 -20.86 12.21
N ASP A 51 2.25 -22.13 11.97
CA ASP A 51 1.00 -22.53 11.29
C ASP A 51 -0.13 -22.41 12.31
N GLY A 52 -0.74 -21.23 12.38
CA GLY A 52 -1.58 -20.82 13.49
C GLY A 52 -2.43 -19.59 13.20
N PRO A 53 -3.03 -18.99 14.24
CA PRO A 53 -3.90 -17.84 14.08
C PRO A 53 -3.16 -16.66 13.44
N ALA A 54 -3.91 -15.85 12.67
CA ALA A 54 -3.42 -14.58 12.17
C ALA A 54 -3.35 -13.58 13.33
N PHE A 55 -2.22 -12.89 13.47
CA PHE A 55 -2.06 -11.86 14.48
C PHE A 55 -2.86 -10.60 14.15
N VAL A 56 -3.41 -9.99 15.20
CA VAL A 56 -4.15 -8.73 15.14
C VAL A 56 -3.55 -7.74 16.11
N VAL A 57 -3.23 -6.54 15.63
CA VAL A 57 -2.59 -5.49 16.44
C VAL A 57 -3.37 -4.19 16.29
N GLN A 58 -3.81 -3.66 17.42
CA GLN A 58 -4.54 -2.39 17.50
C GLN A 58 -3.53 -1.25 17.69
N THR A 59 -3.14 -0.57 16.62
CA THR A 59 -2.18 0.54 16.66
C THR A 59 -2.32 1.45 15.46
N SER A 60 -1.81 2.68 15.55
CA SER A 60 -1.91 3.65 14.44
C SER A 60 -1.15 3.17 13.21
N GLN A 61 -1.44 3.77 12.05
CA GLN A 61 -0.69 3.48 10.82
C GLN A 61 0.79 3.80 10.98
N ALA A 62 1.10 4.97 11.56
CA ALA A 62 2.48 5.44 11.75
C ALA A 62 3.27 4.52 12.71
N ASP A 63 2.66 4.12 13.82
CA ASP A 63 3.30 3.21 14.79
C ASP A 63 3.49 1.81 14.20
N GLY A 64 2.52 1.31 13.43
CA GLY A 64 2.65 0.04 12.73
C GLY A 64 3.76 0.07 11.69
N GLU A 65 3.85 1.11 10.87
CA GLU A 65 4.95 1.28 9.92
C GLU A 65 6.32 1.36 10.60
N ALA A 66 6.40 2.03 11.76
CA ALA A 66 7.63 2.05 12.55
C ALA A 66 8.02 0.66 13.06
N GLN A 67 7.05 -0.17 13.48
CA GLN A 67 7.29 -1.55 13.86
C GLN A 67 7.73 -2.40 12.65
N LEU A 68 7.06 -2.28 11.50
CA LEU A 68 7.43 -2.98 10.27
C LEU A 68 8.82 -2.60 9.79
N ALA A 69 9.25 -1.35 9.92
CA ALA A 69 10.59 -0.91 9.55
C ALA A 69 11.67 -1.55 10.46
N GLN A 70 11.39 -1.70 11.75
CA GLN A 70 12.27 -2.43 12.67
C GLN A 70 12.34 -3.93 12.32
N LEU A 71 11.23 -4.53 11.91
CA LEU A 71 11.19 -5.90 11.41
C LEU A 71 11.99 -6.02 10.11
N ALA A 72 11.81 -5.14 9.13
CA ALA A 72 12.55 -5.16 7.87
C ALA A 72 14.08 -5.10 8.08
N ALA A 73 14.54 -4.41 9.12
CA ALA A 73 15.96 -4.33 9.45
C ALA A 73 16.55 -5.62 10.05
N SER A 74 15.73 -6.55 10.56
CA SER A 74 16.16 -7.68 11.40
C SER A 74 15.57 -9.04 11.03
N ALA A 75 14.46 -9.07 10.31
CA ALA A 75 13.80 -10.28 9.84
C ALA A 75 14.65 -11.00 8.77
N GLY A 76 14.48 -12.31 8.68
CA GLY A 76 15.05 -13.12 7.60
C GLY A 76 14.04 -13.53 6.53
N LEU A 77 12.79 -13.06 6.64
CA LEU A 77 11.66 -13.46 5.81
C LEU A 77 10.72 -12.27 5.62
N GLU A 78 10.07 -12.21 4.46
CA GLU A 78 8.96 -11.32 4.19
C GLU A 78 7.73 -11.72 5.01
N GLU A 79 6.84 -10.77 5.28
CA GLU A 79 5.59 -10.95 6.02
C GLU A 79 4.58 -9.92 5.52
N GLY A 80 3.31 -10.35 5.40
CA GLY A 80 2.22 -9.55 4.87
C GLY A 80 1.26 -9.09 5.97
N TRP A 81 0.85 -7.83 5.92
CA TRP A 81 -0.11 -7.23 6.84
C TRP A 81 -1.15 -6.39 6.09
N ALA A 82 -2.41 -6.44 6.51
CA ALA A 82 -3.44 -5.50 6.10
C ALA A 82 -3.67 -4.48 7.20
N PHE A 83 -3.75 -3.19 6.85
CA PHE A 83 -4.17 -2.13 7.73
C PHE A 83 -5.56 -1.63 7.34
N ILE A 84 -6.44 -1.51 8.32
CA ILE A 84 -7.81 -0.98 8.20
C ILE A 84 -7.83 0.42 8.85
N PRO A 85 -7.80 1.50 8.06
CA PRO A 85 -7.63 2.86 8.59
C PRO A 85 -8.78 3.29 9.52
N ALA A 86 -10.01 2.93 9.18
CA ALA A 86 -11.19 3.28 9.97
C ALA A 86 -11.14 2.71 11.40
N GLU A 87 -10.38 1.63 11.60
CA GLU A 87 -10.32 0.91 12.87
C GLU A 87 -8.96 1.03 13.56
N ASN A 88 -7.93 1.62 12.93
CA ASN A 88 -6.54 1.53 13.40
C ASN A 88 -6.11 0.08 13.71
N LEU A 89 -6.48 -0.83 12.82
CA LEU A 89 -6.35 -2.26 13.02
C LEU A 89 -5.41 -2.86 11.98
N TRP A 90 -4.42 -3.62 12.46
CA TRP A 90 -3.51 -4.40 11.63
C TRP A 90 -3.85 -5.88 11.75
N ILE A 91 -3.95 -6.57 10.63
CA ILE A 91 -4.25 -8.00 10.55
C ILE A 91 -3.17 -8.66 9.68
N GLU A 92 -2.54 -9.69 10.20
CA GLU A 92 -1.60 -10.52 9.45
C GLU A 92 -2.34 -11.21 8.30
N ILE A 93 -1.75 -11.15 7.10
CA ILE A 93 -2.30 -11.77 5.89
C ILE A 93 -1.27 -12.66 5.19
N GLY A 94 -0.04 -12.76 5.71
CA GLY A 94 0.98 -13.66 5.19
C GLY A 94 0.65 -15.12 5.47
N GLY A 95 1.02 -16.00 4.54
CA GLY A 95 0.87 -17.45 4.67
C GLY A 95 2.21 -18.17 4.64
N GLN A 96 2.33 -19.28 5.36
CA GLN A 96 3.57 -20.05 5.36
C GLN A 96 3.90 -20.60 3.96
N ALA A 97 5.20 -20.66 3.66
CA ALA A 97 5.71 -21.45 2.54
C ALA A 97 5.35 -22.93 2.71
N GLY A 98 4.77 -23.53 1.67
CA GLY A 98 4.33 -24.92 1.69
C GLY A 98 5.40 -25.92 2.17
N LYS A 99 4.92 -27.07 2.63
CA LYS A 99 5.63 -28.25 3.19
C LYS A 99 6.71 -28.89 2.29
N THR A 100 7.19 -28.22 1.24
CA THR A 100 8.04 -28.78 0.17
C THR A 100 9.54 -28.53 0.37
N GLY A 101 9.98 -28.06 1.54
CA GLY A 101 11.41 -27.86 1.85
C GLY A 101 12.08 -26.73 1.05
N ARG A 102 11.31 -26.03 0.21
CA ARG A 102 11.68 -24.76 -0.42
C ARG A 102 10.81 -23.67 0.20
N ARG A 103 11.44 -22.67 0.81
CA ARG A 103 10.77 -21.51 1.43
C ARG A 103 10.15 -20.58 0.36
N THR A 104 9.20 -21.05 -0.43
CA THR A 104 8.36 -20.18 -1.27
C THR A 104 7.21 -19.66 -0.42
N TYR A 105 7.42 -18.52 0.24
CA TYR A 105 6.42 -17.84 1.06
C TYR A 105 5.28 -17.35 0.16
N HIS A 106 4.03 -17.63 0.53
CA HIS A 106 2.89 -16.99 -0.10
C HIS A 106 2.66 -15.69 0.67
N LEU A 107 3.03 -14.56 0.06
CA LEU A 107 2.88 -13.23 0.66
C LEU A 107 1.48 -12.95 1.19
N LEU A 108 0.46 -13.62 0.64
CA LEU A 108 -0.95 -13.43 0.95
C LEU A 108 -1.68 -14.78 1.06
N ASP A 109 -2.46 -14.95 2.13
CA ASP A 109 -3.42 -16.05 2.31
C ASP A 109 -4.87 -15.61 2.03
N ASP A 110 -5.83 -16.52 2.19
CA ASP A 110 -7.26 -16.26 1.92
C ASP A 110 -7.85 -15.12 2.77
N THR A 111 -7.22 -14.75 3.89
CA THR A 111 -7.62 -13.61 4.74
C THR A 111 -7.68 -12.32 3.94
N VAL A 112 -6.76 -12.10 2.99
CA VAL A 112 -6.75 -10.86 2.20
C VAL A 112 -8.05 -10.67 1.42
N TYR A 113 -8.60 -11.74 0.84
CA TYR A 113 -9.84 -11.68 0.08
C TYR A 113 -11.04 -11.39 0.98
N HIS A 114 -11.08 -11.99 2.18
CA HIS A 114 -12.12 -11.69 3.17
C HIS A 114 -12.13 -10.22 3.58
N LEU A 115 -10.96 -9.65 3.83
CA LEU A 115 -10.83 -8.22 4.13
C LEU A 115 -11.28 -7.37 2.95
N MET A 116 -10.86 -7.70 1.73
CA MET A 116 -11.23 -6.98 0.50
C MET A 116 -12.71 -7.03 0.15
N MET A 117 -13.49 -7.96 0.71
CA MET A 117 -14.95 -7.98 0.57
C MET A 117 -15.66 -7.18 1.67
N GLN A 118 -14.99 -6.94 2.80
CA GLN A 118 -15.58 -6.34 3.99
C GLN A 118 -15.30 -4.84 4.09
N TYR A 119 -14.11 -4.40 3.68
CA TYR A 119 -13.64 -3.03 3.87
C TYR A 119 -13.44 -2.32 2.54
N ASP A 120 -14.05 -1.16 2.39
CA ASP A 120 -13.87 -0.29 1.22
C ASP A 120 -12.61 0.57 1.29
N HIS A 121 -11.88 0.56 2.40
CA HIS A 121 -10.59 1.22 2.55
C HIS A 121 -9.58 0.29 3.23
N LEU A 122 -8.57 -0.12 2.47
CA LEU A 122 -7.52 -1.04 2.92
C LEU A 122 -6.15 -0.60 2.43
N VAL A 123 -5.13 -0.84 3.26
CA VAL A 123 -3.74 -0.74 2.85
C VAL A 123 -3.07 -2.09 3.08
N ILE A 124 -2.52 -2.67 2.01
CA ILE A 124 -1.78 -3.92 2.04
C ILE A 124 -0.29 -3.60 2.17
N TYR A 125 0.32 -4.11 3.23
CA TYR A 125 1.72 -3.97 3.55
C TYR A 125 2.45 -5.30 3.39
N HIS A 126 3.69 -5.24 2.94
CA HIS A 126 4.67 -6.29 3.22
C HIS A 126 6.03 -5.70 3.52
N ILE A 127 6.85 -6.46 4.24
CA ILE A 127 8.24 -6.06 4.52
C ILE A 127 9.18 -6.65 3.47
N HIS A 128 10.18 -5.88 3.06
CA HIS A 128 11.37 -6.37 2.37
C HIS A 128 12.54 -6.40 3.36
N PRO A 129 12.95 -7.59 3.86
CA PRO A 129 14.04 -7.70 4.79
C PRO A 129 15.38 -7.26 4.20
N LYS A 130 16.25 -6.75 5.09
CA LYS A 130 17.65 -6.47 4.77
C LYS A 130 18.33 -7.74 4.25
N ASN A 131 19.09 -7.60 3.16
CA ASN A 131 19.91 -8.67 2.55
C ASN A 131 19.13 -9.81 1.88
N SER A 132 17.84 -9.64 1.53
CA SER A 132 17.13 -10.68 0.76
C SER A 132 17.80 -11.00 -0.60
N PHE A 133 18.66 -10.11 -1.09
CA PHE A 133 19.17 -10.21 -2.47
C PHE A 133 20.68 -10.02 -2.66
N ALA A 134 21.42 -9.44 -1.72
CA ALA A 134 22.84 -9.14 -1.90
C ALA A 134 23.75 -10.32 -1.53
N GLY A 135 24.64 -10.71 -2.44
CA GLY A 135 25.71 -11.66 -2.16
C GLY A 135 26.91 -10.97 -1.48
N GLU A 136 27.62 -11.68 -0.59
CA GLU A 136 28.80 -11.13 0.10
C GLU A 136 29.92 -10.68 -0.85
N THR A 137 29.98 -11.25 -2.06
CA THR A 137 30.98 -10.96 -3.09
C THR A 137 30.61 -9.81 -4.03
N ASP A 138 29.45 -9.18 -3.83
CA ASP A 138 28.95 -8.14 -4.71
C ASP A 138 29.78 -6.85 -4.59
N GLY A 139 30.15 -6.28 -5.75
CA GLY A 139 30.78 -4.97 -5.81
C GLY A 139 29.82 -3.85 -5.39
N PRO A 140 30.33 -2.63 -5.09
CA PRO A 140 29.52 -1.55 -4.55
C PRO A 140 28.28 -1.18 -5.37
N PHE A 141 28.38 -1.23 -6.71
CA PHE A 141 27.22 -0.97 -7.58
C PHE A 141 26.12 -2.01 -7.41
N HIS A 142 26.49 -3.30 -7.33
CA HIS A 142 25.51 -4.37 -7.19
C HIS A 142 24.86 -4.33 -5.81
N LYS A 143 25.64 -4.03 -4.76
CA LYS A 143 25.11 -3.74 -3.42
C LYS A 143 24.12 -2.58 -3.41
N LEU A 144 24.41 -1.49 -4.15
CA LEU A 144 23.47 -0.39 -4.31
C LEU A 144 22.20 -0.84 -5.03
N GLN A 145 22.31 -1.59 -6.13
CA GLN A 145 21.15 -2.11 -6.85
C GLN A 145 20.22 -2.90 -5.94
N TRP A 146 20.76 -3.78 -5.10
CA TRP A 146 19.96 -4.52 -4.13
C TRP A 146 19.39 -3.64 -3.03
N THR A 147 20.17 -2.70 -2.50
CA THR A 147 19.70 -1.76 -1.47
C THR A 147 18.52 -0.92 -1.99
N VAL A 148 18.58 -0.48 -3.26
CA VAL A 148 17.48 0.25 -3.90
C VAL A 148 16.29 -0.69 -4.12
N ALA A 149 16.52 -1.92 -4.56
CA ALA A 149 15.45 -2.87 -4.80
C ALA A 149 14.75 -3.35 -3.51
N GLU A 150 15.45 -3.36 -2.36
CA GLU A 150 14.82 -3.59 -1.04
C GLU A 150 13.68 -2.60 -0.79
N ALA A 151 13.75 -1.38 -1.33
CA ALA A 151 12.75 -0.35 -1.10
C ALA A 151 11.69 -0.23 -2.20
N LEU A 152 11.74 -0.98 -3.31
CA LEU A 152 10.88 -0.77 -4.47
C LEU A 152 10.07 -2.02 -4.82
N PRO A 153 8.87 -1.86 -5.42
CA PRO A 153 8.08 -2.99 -5.88
C PRO A 153 8.80 -3.74 -7.00
N SER A 154 8.85 -5.05 -6.86
CA SER A 154 9.29 -5.99 -7.89
C SER A 154 8.18 -6.23 -8.92
N TYR A 155 8.54 -6.92 -10.01
CA TYR A 155 7.55 -7.43 -10.96
C TYR A 155 6.47 -8.29 -10.29
N ALA A 156 6.86 -9.14 -9.32
CA ALA A 156 5.93 -10.03 -8.64
C ALA A 156 4.93 -9.25 -7.77
N ASP A 157 5.41 -8.24 -7.05
CA ASP A 157 4.56 -7.34 -6.24
C ASP A 157 3.51 -6.64 -7.11
N MET A 158 3.94 -6.19 -8.29
CA MET A 158 3.06 -5.51 -9.23
C MET A 158 2.02 -6.45 -9.86
N ALA A 159 2.38 -7.68 -10.17
CA ALA A 159 1.44 -8.68 -10.69
C ALA A 159 0.34 -8.99 -9.66
N VAL A 160 0.75 -9.25 -8.40
CA VAL A 160 -0.19 -9.49 -7.30
C VAL A 160 -1.09 -8.28 -7.06
N MET A 161 -0.53 -7.07 -7.08
CA MET A 161 -1.28 -5.83 -6.95
C MET A 161 -2.34 -5.65 -8.04
N ILE A 162 -2.01 -5.95 -9.30
CA ILE A 162 -2.95 -5.87 -10.43
C ILE A 162 -4.11 -6.84 -10.24
N ASP A 163 -3.80 -8.11 -9.97
CA ASP A 163 -4.80 -9.17 -9.85
C ASP A 163 -5.80 -8.86 -8.71
N LEU A 164 -5.28 -8.50 -7.54
CA LEU A 164 -6.10 -8.24 -6.36
C LEU A 164 -6.82 -6.89 -6.41
N SER A 165 -6.27 -5.90 -7.11
CA SER A 165 -7.00 -4.64 -7.36
C SER A 165 -8.25 -4.87 -8.21
N GLY A 166 -8.19 -5.83 -9.17
CA GLY A 166 -9.36 -6.24 -9.95
C GLY A 166 -10.43 -6.87 -9.06
N PHE A 167 -10.05 -7.81 -8.19
CA PHE A 167 -10.95 -8.44 -7.22
C PHE A 167 -11.61 -7.40 -6.30
N PHE A 168 -10.81 -6.52 -5.68
CA PHE A 168 -11.31 -5.50 -4.76
C PHE A 168 -12.37 -4.60 -5.40
N ARG A 169 -12.17 -4.16 -6.65
CA ARG A 169 -13.11 -3.29 -7.36
C ARG A 169 -14.44 -3.96 -7.72
N GLN A 170 -14.47 -5.28 -7.84
CA GLN A 170 -15.73 -6.02 -8.00
C GLN A 170 -16.64 -5.87 -6.78
N HIS A 171 -16.06 -5.64 -5.60
CA HIS A 171 -16.78 -5.45 -4.33
C HIS A 171 -16.93 -3.98 -3.95
N HIS A 172 -15.96 -3.13 -4.28
CA HIS A 172 -15.89 -1.73 -3.87
C HIS A 172 -15.50 -0.82 -5.04
N GLN A 173 -16.45 -0.46 -5.89
CA GLN A 173 -16.19 0.39 -7.08
C GLN A 173 -15.57 1.76 -6.74
N ALA A 174 -15.96 2.34 -5.60
CA ALA A 174 -15.42 3.62 -5.09
C ALA A 174 -14.45 3.43 -3.91
N GLY A 175 -14.03 2.18 -3.64
CA GLY A 175 -13.13 1.89 -2.53
C GLY A 175 -11.70 2.33 -2.81
N ARG A 176 -10.92 2.45 -1.74
CA ARG A 176 -9.49 2.78 -1.76
C ARG A 176 -8.66 1.57 -1.32
N LEU A 177 -7.95 0.98 -2.27
CA LEU A 177 -6.92 -0.04 -2.02
C LEU A 177 -5.55 0.55 -2.32
N GLN A 178 -4.65 0.48 -1.34
CA GLN A 178 -3.26 0.93 -1.48
C GLN A 178 -2.30 -0.22 -1.14
N TRP A 179 -1.17 -0.28 -1.83
CA TRP A 179 -0.10 -1.22 -1.53
C TRP A 179 1.10 -0.49 -0.98
N ALA A 180 1.85 -1.14 -0.10
CA ALA A 180 2.99 -0.55 0.58
C ALA A 180 4.07 -1.59 0.88
N ILE A 181 5.31 -1.26 0.51
CA ILE A 181 6.51 -1.99 0.93
C ILE A 181 7.15 -1.22 2.05
N VAL A 182 7.44 -1.90 3.16
CA VAL A 182 8.26 -1.34 4.24
C VAL A 182 9.65 -1.96 4.18
N SER A 183 10.64 -1.10 3.99
CA SER A 183 12.05 -1.45 4.08
C SER A 183 12.68 -0.71 5.26
N ARG A 184 13.95 -1.01 5.55
CA ARG A 184 14.75 -0.22 6.50
C ARG A 184 14.99 1.23 6.07
N HIS A 185 14.74 1.57 4.81
CA HIS A 185 14.94 2.91 4.25
C HIS A 185 13.68 3.78 4.36
N GLY A 186 12.50 3.16 4.37
CA GLY A 186 11.24 3.88 4.33
C GLY A 186 10.07 3.02 3.88
N VAL A 187 8.99 3.69 3.53
CA VAL A 187 7.76 3.10 2.98
C VAL A 187 7.62 3.52 1.52
N THR A 188 7.50 2.54 0.64
CA THR A 188 7.12 2.76 -0.76
C THR A 188 5.69 2.35 -0.95
N THR A 189 4.82 3.33 -1.22
CA THR A 189 3.41 3.11 -1.55
C THR A 189 3.22 3.08 -3.06
N TYR A 190 2.36 2.20 -3.54
CA TYR A 190 2.09 2.05 -4.97
C TYR A 190 0.67 1.54 -5.22
N GLY A 191 0.22 1.68 -6.46
CA GLY A 191 -1.08 1.20 -6.88
C GLY A 191 -1.40 1.54 -8.33
N LEU A 192 -2.59 1.16 -8.77
CA LEU A 192 -3.09 1.55 -10.08
C LEU A 192 -3.54 3.01 -10.06
N SER A 193 -3.24 3.72 -11.13
CA SER A 193 -3.92 4.97 -11.46
C SER A 193 -5.42 4.72 -11.67
N GLN A 194 -6.24 5.76 -11.55
CA GLN A 194 -7.67 5.69 -11.87
C GLN A 194 -7.91 5.11 -13.28
N ARG A 195 -7.11 5.54 -14.27
CA ARG A 195 -7.22 5.06 -15.65
C ARG A 195 -6.91 3.56 -15.79
N ALA A 196 -5.85 3.09 -15.15
CA ALA A 196 -5.51 1.66 -15.19
C ALA A 196 -6.45 0.81 -14.34
N ALA A 197 -7.09 1.40 -13.33
CA ALA A 197 -8.05 0.71 -12.50
C ALA A 197 -9.25 0.20 -13.30
N GLU A 198 -9.66 0.93 -14.34
CA GLU A 198 -10.76 0.55 -15.24
C GLU A 198 -10.39 -0.62 -16.18
N ASN A 199 -9.10 -0.83 -16.47
CA ASN A 199 -8.64 -1.87 -17.38
C ASN A 199 -7.28 -2.45 -16.97
N ALA A 200 -7.27 -3.17 -15.85
CA ALA A 200 -6.06 -3.68 -15.21
C ALA A 200 -5.26 -4.67 -16.09
N GLU A 201 -5.92 -5.38 -17.00
CA GLU A 201 -5.28 -6.34 -17.93
C GLU A 201 -4.32 -5.67 -18.93
N THR A 202 -4.45 -4.35 -19.13
CA THR A 202 -3.60 -3.59 -20.05
C THR A 202 -2.35 -3.00 -19.40
N VAL A 203 -2.18 -3.20 -18.10
CA VAL A 203 -1.05 -2.63 -17.35
C VAL A 203 0.25 -3.30 -17.77
N ARG A 204 1.21 -2.47 -18.20
CA ARG A 204 2.51 -2.96 -18.67
C ARG A 204 3.53 -2.96 -17.54
N LEU A 205 4.03 -4.15 -17.21
CA LEU A 205 4.98 -4.35 -16.12
C LEU A 205 6.47 -4.27 -16.54
N LYS A 206 6.77 -3.91 -17.79
CA LYS A 206 8.16 -3.94 -18.31
C LYS A 206 9.13 -3.11 -17.47
N GLN A 207 8.68 -1.97 -16.93
CA GLN A 207 9.50 -1.11 -16.07
C GLN A 207 9.87 -1.74 -14.71
N PHE A 208 9.17 -2.80 -14.30
CA PHE A 208 9.43 -3.57 -13.08
C PHE A 208 10.22 -4.86 -13.35
N ALA A 209 10.54 -5.16 -14.61
CA ALA A 209 11.40 -6.29 -15.01
C ALA A 209 12.88 -5.98 -14.72
N TYR A 210 13.18 -5.85 -13.42
CA TYR A 210 14.47 -5.80 -12.73
C TYR A 210 15.65 -5.12 -13.44
N ARG A 211 15.82 -3.84 -13.12
CA ARG A 211 17.07 -3.08 -12.94
C ARG A 211 16.67 -1.64 -12.59
N PRO A 212 16.47 -1.30 -11.30
CA PRO A 212 16.11 0.07 -10.92
C PRO A 212 17.21 1.07 -11.29
N LEU A 213 18.43 0.56 -11.51
CA LEU A 213 19.58 1.31 -11.97
C LEU A 213 20.09 0.80 -13.33
N ASP A 214 20.26 1.72 -14.28
CA ASP A 214 20.98 1.55 -15.54
C ASP A 214 22.48 1.85 -15.31
N LYS A 215 23.35 1.04 -15.90
CA LYS A 215 24.81 1.17 -15.70
C LYS A 215 25.36 2.48 -16.23
N ASP A 216 24.78 3.01 -17.30
CA ASP A 216 25.30 4.20 -17.96
C ASP A 216 24.81 5.48 -17.29
N ASP A 217 23.50 5.56 -16.98
CA ASP A 217 22.90 6.74 -16.34
C ASP A 217 23.30 6.85 -14.86
N ASP A 218 23.44 5.72 -14.16
CA ASP A 218 23.69 5.75 -12.73
C ASP A 218 25.19 5.73 -12.38
N ALA A 219 26.09 5.45 -13.33
CA ALA A 219 27.53 5.65 -13.12
C ALA A 219 27.89 7.12 -12.79
N GLU A 220 27.14 8.08 -13.35
CA GLU A 220 27.31 9.50 -13.03
C GLU A 220 26.76 9.84 -11.63
N MET A 221 25.62 9.26 -11.25
CA MET A 221 25.11 9.35 -9.88
C MET A 221 26.09 8.73 -8.88
N LEU A 222 26.79 7.67 -9.30
CA LEU A 222 27.76 6.97 -8.48
C LEU A 222 29.03 7.81 -8.21
N GLN A 223 29.48 8.56 -9.20
CA GLN A 223 30.69 9.37 -9.09
C GLN A 223 30.47 10.65 -8.27
N LYS A 224 29.27 11.23 -8.30
CA LYS A 224 28.97 12.50 -7.63
C LYS A 224 28.79 12.39 -6.11
N ASN A 225 28.43 11.21 -5.60
CA ASN A 225 28.04 11.01 -4.20
C ASN A 225 28.92 9.98 -3.50
N GLY A 226 30.08 10.36 -2.96
CA GLY A 226 31.03 9.48 -2.24
C GLY A 226 30.48 8.54 -1.14
N ALA A 227 29.17 8.58 -0.87
CA ALA A 227 28.34 7.64 -0.11
C ALA A 227 28.35 6.17 -0.63
N LEU A 228 29.02 5.87 -1.72
CA LEU A 228 28.94 4.56 -2.39
C LEU A 228 30.03 3.57 -2.00
N LEU A 229 30.83 3.93 -1.00
CA LEU A 229 31.71 2.96 -0.38
C LEU A 229 30.90 1.88 0.36
N ARG A 230 29.72 2.24 0.90
CA ARG A 230 28.87 1.36 1.72
C ARG A 230 27.37 1.63 1.53
N PRO A 231 26.81 1.44 0.32
CA PRO A 231 25.37 1.65 0.08
C PRO A 231 24.47 0.82 1.02
N GLU A 232 24.96 -0.31 1.51
CA GLU A 232 24.27 -1.16 2.48
C GLU A 232 24.05 -0.48 3.85
N GLU A 233 24.70 0.64 4.16
CA GLU A 233 24.47 1.41 5.39
C GLU A 233 23.27 2.38 5.25
N GLY A 234 22.78 2.60 4.02
CA GLY A 234 21.71 3.55 3.73
C GLY A 234 22.11 5.01 3.92
N GLY A 235 21.15 5.87 4.24
CA GLY A 235 21.36 7.29 4.52
C GLY A 235 20.90 8.21 3.38
N PRO A 236 21.01 9.55 3.57
CA PRO A 236 20.32 10.52 2.72
C PRO A 236 20.60 10.39 1.21
N ALA A 237 21.82 10.02 0.84
CA ALA A 237 22.18 9.81 -0.57
C ALA A 237 21.50 8.58 -1.18
N VAL A 238 21.45 7.46 -0.44
CA VAL A 238 20.75 6.24 -0.86
C VAL A 238 19.25 6.50 -0.92
N ASP A 239 18.70 7.19 0.08
CA ASP A 239 17.27 7.52 0.14
C ASP A 239 16.85 8.40 -1.05
N ALA A 240 17.69 9.36 -1.46
CA ALA A 240 17.44 10.18 -2.64
C ALA A 240 17.47 9.37 -3.96
N ILE A 241 18.34 8.35 -4.05
CA ILE A 241 18.38 7.43 -5.18
C ILE A 241 17.09 6.58 -5.20
N ILE A 242 16.67 6.04 -4.06
CA ILE A 242 15.41 5.29 -3.94
C ILE A 242 14.23 6.15 -4.39
N GLU A 243 14.15 7.39 -3.92
CA GLU A 243 13.09 8.33 -4.29
C GLU A 243 13.09 8.63 -5.80
N GLN A 244 14.27 8.80 -6.41
CA GLN A 244 14.39 8.98 -7.85
C GLN A 244 13.96 7.74 -8.63
N CYS A 245 14.36 6.54 -8.19
CA CYS A 245 13.93 5.29 -8.81
C CYS A 245 12.41 5.09 -8.68
N ALA A 246 11.81 5.39 -7.52
CA ALA A 246 10.36 5.37 -7.33
C ALA A 246 9.66 6.29 -8.34
N ARG A 247 10.15 7.52 -8.53
CA ARG A 247 9.63 8.43 -9.56
C ARG A 247 9.74 7.88 -10.98
N ARG A 248 10.84 7.18 -11.33
CA ARG A 248 11.01 6.55 -12.65
C ARG A 248 10.03 5.40 -12.88
N LEU A 249 9.53 4.77 -11.82
CA LEU A 249 8.54 3.69 -11.89
C LEU A 249 7.09 4.20 -12.05
N CYS A 250 6.85 5.49 -11.83
CA CYS A 250 5.55 6.10 -12.13
C CYS A 250 5.27 6.12 -13.63
N SER A 251 4.02 5.89 -14.00
CA SER A 251 3.52 6.00 -15.36
C SER A 251 2.07 6.51 -15.35
N ASP A 252 1.46 6.61 -16.53
CA ASP A 252 0.03 6.86 -16.66
C ASP A 252 -0.84 5.67 -16.21
N GLN A 253 -0.23 4.52 -15.90
CA GLN A 253 -0.92 3.32 -15.45
C GLN A 253 -0.72 3.05 -13.96
N VAL A 254 0.46 3.35 -13.41
CA VAL A 254 0.84 3.02 -12.04
C VAL A 254 1.44 4.24 -11.37
N TRP A 255 1.07 4.48 -10.11
CA TRP A 255 1.74 5.46 -9.27
C TRP A 255 2.63 4.74 -8.24
N VAL A 256 3.77 5.34 -7.94
CA VAL A 256 4.74 4.86 -6.95
C VAL A 256 5.26 6.07 -6.18
N SER A 257 5.34 5.98 -4.86
CA SER A 257 5.84 7.05 -4.00
C SER A 257 6.65 6.47 -2.87
N PHE A 258 7.80 7.07 -2.57
CA PHE A 258 8.65 6.67 -1.46
C PHE A 258 8.69 7.80 -0.41
N ARG A 259 8.65 7.40 0.86
CA ARG A 259 8.84 8.32 2.00
C ARG A 259 9.59 7.64 3.13
N LYS A 260 10.22 8.45 3.98
CA LYS A 260 10.78 7.97 5.24
C LYS A 260 9.68 7.66 6.25
N VAL A 261 9.92 6.64 7.05
CA VAL A 261 9.11 6.35 8.24
C VAL A 261 9.22 7.53 9.21
N GLY A 262 8.09 7.95 9.78
CA GLY A 262 8.02 9.07 10.72
C GLY A 262 8.08 10.47 10.09
N VAL A 263 8.16 10.58 8.76
CA VAL A 263 7.93 11.83 8.05
C VAL A 263 6.47 11.84 7.59
N GLU A 264 5.65 12.67 8.22
CA GLU A 264 4.27 12.88 7.76
C GLU A 264 4.30 13.42 6.33
N VAL A 265 3.53 12.79 5.45
CA VAL A 265 3.25 13.37 4.13
C VAL A 265 2.33 14.55 4.41
N GLY A 266 2.88 15.76 4.47
CA GLY A 266 2.07 16.97 4.51
C GLY A 266 1.02 16.86 3.41
N GLY A 267 -0.26 16.88 3.79
CA GLY A 267 -1.41 16.44 2.99
C GLY A 267 -1.58 17.16 1.65
N GLY A 268 -0.70 16.89 0.71
CA GLY A 268 -0.70 17.38 -0.66
C GLY A 268 -0.82 16.18 -1.58
N GLY A 269 -2.06 15.79 -1.86
CA GLY A 269 -2.34 14.67 -2.75
C GLY A 269 -3.79 14.18 -2.73
N GLU A 270 -4.77 15.03 -2.38
CA GLU A 270 -6.11 14.87 -2.93
C GLU A 270 -6.10 15.60 -4.28
N GLU A 271 -5.62 14.93 -5.32
CA GLU A 271 -5.95 15.18 -6.74
C GLU A 271 -5.19 14.17 -7.61
N ASN A 272 -5.88 13.06 -7.94
CA ASN A 272 -5.92 12.39 -9.25
C ASN A 272 -6.73 11.10 -9.11
#